data_AF-A0AAW2A579-F1
#
_entry.id   AF-A0AAW2A579-F1
#
_cell.length_a   1.000
_cell.length_b   1.000
_cell.length_c   1.000
_cell.angle_alpha   90.00
_cell.angle_beta   90.00
_cell.angle_gamma   90.00
#
_symmetry.space_group_name_H-M   'P 1'
#
loop_
_entity.id
_entity.type
_entity.pdbx_description
1 polymer ?
#
loop_
_entity_poly.entity_id
_entity_poly.type
_entity_poly.pdbx_seq_one_letter_code
_entity_poly.pdbx_strand_id
1 'polypeptide(L)'
;MSPLCFLTEQNVNQNNAFLKDQLKNAAQQALTAIQSTRTPTASDDLAARGQHVFNNGILKFHRNVLEDLVGNEQVDNLVKDSIIPLGQTEKTAISEMVVHFSSEDGYVDYNAGVYGEYARMLREAFVAYLKACTSKNNNAREGIQKMRKKVQFIADELVNRDVYVDPMARDRWLHENQNHVEKYNRVRDALKNMFKNILQDFRKVSEKIRCIPE
;
A
#
# COMPACT_ATOMS: atom_id res chain seq x y z
N MET A 1 37.40 -24.91 11.16
CA MET A 1 36.38 -25.03 12.22
C MET A 1 36.12 -23.62 12.73
N SER A 2 34.98 -23.01 12.37
CA SER A 2 34.66 -21.63 12.76
C SER A 2 33.71 -21.65 13.96
N PRO A 3 34.00 -20.90 15.03
CA PRO A 3 33.20 -20.89 16.24
C PRO A 3 32.09 -19.86 16.10
N LEU A 4 30.84 -20.30 15.95
CA LEU A 4 29.65 -19.46 16.06
C LEU A 4 28.52 -20.32 16.66
N CYS A 5 28.65 -20.61 17.95
CA CYS A 5 27.54 -21.04 18.78
C CYS A 5 27.48 -20.16 20.02
N PHE A 6 26.25 -19.90 20.47
CA PHE A 6 25.81 -19.13 21.65
C PHE A 6 25.62 -17.62 21.45
N LEU A 7 24.52 -17.27 20.78
CA LEU A 7 23.76 -16.07 21.13
C LEU A 7 22.77 -16.47 22.23
N THR A 8 22.97 -15.95 23.44
CA THR A 8 22.05 -16.07 24.56
C THR A 8 20.78 -15.25 24.30
N GLU A 9 19.64 -15.71 24.80
CA GLU A 9 18.30 -15.11 24.61
C GLU A 9 18.22 -13.61 24.97
N GLN A 10 19.10 -13.11 25.84
CA GLN A 10 19.18 -11.69 26.18
C GLN A 10 19.64 -10.79 25.01
N ASN A 11 20.50 -11.28 24.12
CA ASN A 11 20.99 -10.53 22.95
C ASN A 11 19.94 -10.49 21.82
N VAL A 12 19.10 -11.52 21.70
CA VAL A 12 17.99 -11.56 20.74
C VAL A 12 16.90 -10.56 21.13
N ASN A 13 16.58 -10.48 22.43
CA ASN A 13 15.57 -9.56 22.94
C ASN A 13 15.97 -8.07 22.84
N GLN A 14 17.24 -7.73 23.07
CA GLN A 14 17.72 -6.35 22.89
C GLN A 14 17.74 -5.92 21.42
N ASN A 15 18.14 -6.81 20.50
CA ASN A 15 18.11 -6.55 19.06
C ASN A 15 16.68 -6.39 18.54
N ASN A 16 15.73 -7.19 19.04
CA ASN A 16 14.31 -7.07 18.66
C ASN A 16 13.68 -5.76 19.15
N ALA A 17 13.99 -5.31 20.37
CA ALA A 17 13.50 -4.02 20.88
C ALA A 17 14.03 -2.84 20.07
N PHE A 18 15.33 -2.84 19.76
CA PHE A 18 15.97 -1.80 18.95
C PHE A 18 15.39 -1.74 17.53
N LEU A 19 15.23 -2.89 16.86
CA LEU A 19 14.62 -2.97 15.54
C LEU A 19 13.16 -2.47 15.56
N LYS A 20 12.39 -2.86 16.58
CA LYS A 20 10.99 -2.41 16.75
C LYS A 20 10.90 -0.89 16.87
N ASP A 21 11.80 -0.24 17.61
CA ASP A 21 11.82 1.21 17.76
C ASP A 21 12.24 1.92 16.47
N GLN A 22 13.24 1.38 15.74
CA GLN A 22 13.59 1.89 14.41
C GLN A 22 12.41 1.83 13.44
N LEU A 23 11.69 0.71 13.43
CA LEU A 23 10.52 0.51 12.59
C LEU A 23 9.36 1.42 12.96
N LYS A 24 9.10 1.65 14.26
CA LYS A 24 8.11 2.65 14.71
C LYS A 24 8.48 4.06 14.28
N ASN A 25 9.76 4.43 14.38
CA ASN A 25 10.22 5.76 13.97
C ASN A 25 10.06 5.95 12.46
N ALA A 26 10.44 4.95 11.65
CA ALA A 26 10.23 4.99 10.21
C ALA A 26 8.74 5.04 9.83
N ALA A 27 7.89 4.32 10.55
CA ALA A 27 6.44 4.34 10.35
C ALA A 27 5.87 5.74 10.66
N GLN A 28 6.29 6.33 11.78
CA GLN A 28 5.87 7.68 12.16
C GLN A 28 6.34 8.73 11.15
N GLN A 29 7.59 8.64 10.68
CA GLN A 29 8.10 9.51 9.63
C GLN A 29 7.30 9.40 8.33
N ALA A 30 6.93 8.17 7.93
CA ALA A 30 6.09 7.96 6.76
C ALA A 30 4.69 8.59 6.94
N LEU A 31 4.06 8.42 8.10
CA LEU A 31 2.74 9.01 8.38
C LEU A 31 2.79 10.55 8.41
N THR A 32 3.83 11.12 9.03
CA THR A 32 4.04 12.57 9.07
C THR A 32 4.27 13.16 7.68
N ALA A 33 4.92 12.43 6.76
CA ALA A 33 5.17 12.89 5.40
C ALA A 33 3.88 13.22 4.64
N ILE A 34 2.81 12.44 4.87
CA ILE A 34 1.48 12.73 4.30
C ILE A 34 0.58 13.55 5.22
N GLN A 35 1.14 14.14 6.28
CA GLN A 35 0.42 14.94 7.28
C GLN A 35 -0.67 14.15 8.03
N SER A 36 -0.51 12.84 8.18
CA SER A 36 -1.41 12.05 9.02
C SER A 36 -1.12 12.29 10.50
N THR A 37 -2.18 12.33 11.30
CA THR A 37 -2.12 12.40 12.77
C THR A 37 -2.17 11.01 13.42
N ARG A 38 -2.24 9.93 12.63
CA ARG A 38 -2.22 8.56 13.17
C ARG A 38 -0.85 8.25 13.78
N THR A 39 -0.90 7.44 14.83
CA THR A 39 0.27 6.82 15.44
C THR A 39 0.40 5.37 14.98
N PRO A 40 1.62 4.90 14.67
CA PRO A 40 1.85 3.49 14.37
C PRO A 40 1.44 2.60 15.54
N THR A 41 0.63 1.58 15.27
CA THR A 41 0.24 0.59 16.27
C THR A 41 1.19 -0.61 16.23
N ALA A 42 1.68 -1.03 17.39
CA ALA A 42 2.25 -2.35 17.58
C ALA A 42 1.15 -3.27 18.15
N SER A 43 1.03 -4.49 17.65
CA SER A 43 0.08 -5.47 18.18
C SER A 43 0.62 -6.88 17.96
N ASP A 44 0.61 -7.66 19.03
CA ASP A 44 1.06 -9.05 19.04
C ASP A 44 0.03 -9.98 18.38
N ASP A 45 -1.26 -9.59 18.35
CA ASP A 45 -2.33 -10.34 17.66
C ASP A 45 -2.14 -10.38 16.14
N LEU A 46 -1.46 -9.38 15.58
CA LEU A 46 -1.19 -9.30 14.15
C LEU A 46 -0.07 -10.27 13.75
N ALA A 47 0.94 -10.44 14.60
CA ALA A 47 2.01 -11.42 14.38
C ALA A 47 1.46 -12.84 14.14
N ALA A 48 0.41 -13.23 14.88
CA ALA A 48 -0.20 -14.55 14.81
C ALA A 48 -1.00 -14.86 13.52
N ARG A 49 -1.40 -13.84 12.73
CA ARG A 49 -2.31 -14.01 11.57
C ARG A 49 -1.60 -14.23 10.23
N GLY A 50 -0.27 -14.30 10.24
CA GLY A 50 0.53 -14.22 9.03
C GLY A 50 0.52 -12.80 8.45
N GLN A 51 1.66 -12.36 7.95
CA GLN A 51 1.85 -11.00 7.45
C GLN A 51 2.34 -11.03 6.02
N HIS A 52 1.62 -10.31 5.16
CA HIS A 52 2.00 -10.19 3.78
C HIS A 52 3.23 -9.28 3.64
N VAL A 53 4.16 -9.68 2.77
CA VAL A 53 5.29 -8.84 2.34
C VAL A 53 4.77 -7.60 1.64
N PHE A 54 3.77 -7.77 0.76
CA PHE A 54 3.08 -6.68 0.09
C PHE A 54 1.63 -6.65 0.54
N ASN A 55 1.12 -5.49 0.97
CA ASN A 55 -0.23 -5.43 1.50
C ASN A 55 -1.28 -5.95 0.50
N ASN A 56 -2.03 -6.99 0.85
CA ASN A 56 -3.00 -7.60 -0.07
C ASN A 56 -4.17 -6.66 -0.44
N GLY A 57 -4.43 -5.63 0.37
CA GLY A 57 -5.45 -4.62 0.13
C GLY A 57 -5.19 -3.79 -1.12
N ILE A 58 -3.94 -3.74 -1.59
CA ILE A 58 -3.55 -3.15 -2.87
C ILE A 58 -4.36 -3.74 -4.03
N LEU A 59 -4.62 -5.05 -4.01
CA LEU A 59 -5.34 -5.74 -5.07
C LEU A 59 -6.77 -5.21 -5.25
N LYS A 60 -7.32 -4.60 -4.20
CA LYS A 60 -8.67 -4.03 -4.18
C LYS A 60 -8.68 -2.50 -4.31
N PHE A 61 -7.51 -1.84 -4.30
CA PHE A 61 -7.42 -0.39 -4.24
C PHE A 61 -8.23 0.31 -5.34
N HIS A 62 -7.99 -0.07 -6.61
CA HIS A 62 -8.68 0.52 -7.77
C HIS A 62 -10.19 0.30 -7.71
N ARG A 63 -10.61 -0.91 -7.32
CA ARG A 63 -12.02 -1.26 -7.14
C ARG A 63 -12.66 -0.38 -6.07
N ASN A 64 -12.03 -0.24 -4.91
CA ASN A 64 -12.53 0.57 -3.81
C ASN A 64 -12.68 2.06 -4.19
N VAL A 65 -11.78 2.60 -5.01
CA VAL A 65 -11.91 3.97 -5.55
C VAL A 65 -13.15 4.10 -6.44
N LEU A 66 -13.41 3.12 -7.29
CA LEU A 66 -14.59 3.11 -8.16
C LEU A 66 -15.88 2.91 -7.35
N GLU A 67 -15.89 2.03 -6.36
CA GLU A 67 -17.03 1.78 -5.47
C GLU A 67 -17.44 3.07 -4.75
N ASP A 68 -16.47 3.83 -4.22
CA ASP A 68 -16.72 5.14 -3.58
C ASP A 68 -17.18 6.24 -4.57
N LEU A 69 -16.86 6.09 -5.85
CA LEU A 69 -17.15 7.07 -6.89
C LEU A 69 -18.54 6.89 -7.48
N VAL A 70 -18.92 5.66 -7.82
CA VAL A 70 -20.15 5.35 -8.59
C VAL A 70 -21.08 4.33 -7.93
N GLY A 71 -20.70 3.76 -6.78
CA GLY A 71 -21.44 2.68 -6.14
C GLY A 71 -21.26 1.31 -6.81
N ASN A 72 -21.73 0.25 -6.15
CA ASN A 72 -21.40 -1.14 -6.52
C ASN A 72 -21.91 -1.58 -7.91
N GLU A 73 -23.05 -1.06 -8.37
CA GLU A 73 -23.72 -1.53 -9.59
C GLU A 73 -22.94 -1.21 -10.89
N GLN A 74 -22.10 -0.17 -10.88
CA GLN A 74 -21.36 0.28 -12.07
C GLN A 74 -19.89 -0.15 -12.06
N VAL A 75 -19.39 -0.65 -10.93
CA VAL A 75 -17.96 -0.93 -10.70
C VAL A 75 -17.43 -2.00 -11.64
N ASP A 76 -18.13 -3.13 -11.79
CA ASP A 76 -17.62 -4.25 -12.59
C ASP A 76 -17.45 -3.88 -14.08
N ASN A 77 -18.26 -2.93 -14.57
CA ASN A 77 -18.13 -2.40 -15.92
C ASN A 77 -16.95 -1.43 -16.04
N LEU A 78 -16.73 -0.57 -15.04
CA LEU A 78 -15.64 0.41 -15.05
C LEU A 78 -14.27 -0.19 -14.75
N VAL A 79 -14.21 -1.24 -13.91
CA VAL A 79 -12.98 -1.97 -13.60
C VAL A 79 -12.37 -2.56 -14.87
N LYS A 80 -13.19 -3.04 -15.82
CA LYS A 80 -12.72 -3.56 -17.12
C LYS A 80 -12.07 -2.48 -18.00
N ASP A 81 -12.49 -1.23 -17.85
CA ASP A 81 -11.98 -0.10 -18.62
C ASP A 81 -10.83 0.63 -17.93
N SER A 82 -10.61 0.34 -16.64
CA SER A 82 -9.42 0.79 -15.93
C SER A 82 -8.22 0.01 -16.45
N ILE A 83 -7.12 0.69 -16.71
CA ILE A 83 -5.85 0.02 -16.95
C ILE A 83 -5.42 -0.49 -15.57
N ILE A 84 -5.74 -1.74 -15.23
CA ILE A 84 -5.27 -2.33 -13.96
C ILE A 84 -3.83 -2.79 -14.20
N PRO A 85 -2.81 -2.12 -13.65
CA PRO A 85 -1.43 -2.32 -14.10
C PRO A 85 -0.81 -3.63 -13.61
N LEU A 86 -1.47 -4.34 -12.69
CA LEU A 86 -0.99 -5.61 -12.15
C LEU A 86 -1.46 -6.80 -13.00
N GLY A 87 -0.50 -7.53 -13.55
CA GLY A 87 -0.73 -8.80 -14.22
C GLY A 87 -1.09 -9.92 -13.24
N GLN A 88 -1.55 -11.06 -13.76
CA GLN A 88 -1.96 -12.19 -12.94
C GLN A 88 -0.80 -12.76 -12.11
N THR A 89 0.41 -12.78 -12.67
CA THR A 89 1.61 -13.25 -11.97
C THR A 89 1.90 -12.41 -10.73
N GLU A 90 1.82 -11.08 -10.84
CA GLU A 90 2.06 -10.17 -9.73
C GLU A 90 0.96 -10.28 -8.67
N LYS A 91 -0.31 -10.41 -9.11
CA LYS A 91 -1.45 -10.61 -8.19
C LYS A 91 -1.30 -11.89 -7.38
N THR A 92 -1.00 -13.01 -8.02
CA THR A 92 -0.75 -14.29 -7.36
C THR A 92 0.43 -14.18 -6.40
N ALA A 93 1.53 -13.54 -6.80
CA ALA A 93 2.67 -13.33 -5.93
C ALA A 93 2.32 -12.52 -4.67
N ILE A 94 1.58 -11.42 -4.78
CA ILE A 94 1.13 -10.61 -3.63
C ILE A 94 0.32 -11.47 -2.64
N SER A 95 -0.55 -12.34 -3.14
CA SER A 95 -1.37 -13.23 -2.30
C SER A 95 -0.56 -14.32 -1.60
N GLU A 96 0.54 -14.79 -2.18
CA GLU A 96 1.35 -15.89 -1.65
C GLU A 96 2.49 -15.45 -0.74
N MET A 97 3.00 -14.22 -0.91
CA MET A 97 4.16 -13.72 -0.16
C MET A 97 3.74 -13.34 1.27
N VAL A 98 3.70 -14.34 2.16
CA VAL A 98 3.24 -14.25 3.55
C VAL A 98 4.24 -14.94 4.46
N VAL A 99 4.66 -14.27 5.53
CA VAL A 99 5.44 -14.88 6.62
C VAL A 99 4.59 -15.04 7.86
N HIS A 100 4.96 -15.98 8.72
CA HIS A 100 4.35 -16.09 10.05
C HIS A 100 5.36 -15.61 11.10
N PHE A 101 4.83 -14.89 12.09
CA PHE A 101 5.59 -14.44 13.25
C PHE A 101 5.14 -15.24 14.48
N SER A 102 6.06 -15.53 15.39
CA SER A 102 5.69 -16.09 16.68
C SER A 102 5.06 -15.00 17.56
N SER A 103 4.27 -15.38 18.55
CA SER A 103 3.70 -14.44 19.54
C SER A 103 4.76 -13.68 20.34
N GLU A 104 6.00 -14.17 20.34
CA GLU A 104 7.16 -13.56 21.00
C GLU A 104 7.91 -12.59 20.09
N ASP A 105 7.61 -12.56 18.79
CA ASP A 105 8.21 -11.61 17.84
C ASP A 105 7.52 -10.24 17.99
N GLY A 106 8.24 -9.25 18.52
CA GLY A 106 7.71 -7.89 18.61
C GLY A 106 7.44 -7.29 17.23
N TYR A 107 6.18 -7.17 16.83
CA TYR A 107 5.77 -6.73 15.49
C TYR A 107 5.23 -5.29 15.46
N VAL A 108 5.54 -4.56 14.38
CA VAL A 108 4.97 -3.24 14.06
C VAL A 108 4.13 -3.39 12.80
N ASP A 109 2.84 -3.07 12.88
CA ASP A 109 1.94 -3.29 11.75
C ASP A 109 2.06 -2.20 10.69
N TYR A 110 2.96 -2.41 9.74
CA TYR A 110 3.09 -1.55 8.57
C TYR A 110 1.91 -1.71 7.62
N ASN A 111 1.37 -2.92 7.52
CA ASN A 111 0.28 -3.26 6.62
C ASN A 111 -1.01 -2.49 6.93
N ALA A 112 -1.58 -2.58 8.15
CA ALA A 112 -2.79 -1.83 8.46
C ALA A 112 -2.49 -0.41 8.97
N GLY A 113 -1.39 -0.22 9.71
CA GLY A 113 -1.03 1.07 10.28
C GLY A 113 -0.58 2.09 9.23
N VAL A 114 0.50 1.80 8.51
CA VAL A 114 1.13 2.74 7.58
C VAL A 114 0.45 2.68 6.22
N TYR A 115 0.44 1.52 5.57
CA TYR A 115 -0.19 1.37 4.25
C TYR A 115 -1.69 1.65 4.31
N GLY A 116 -2.41 1.16 5.32
CA GLY A 116 -3.84 1.40 5.46
C GLY A 116 -4.19 2.90 5.49
N GLU A 117 -3.38 3.72 6.17
CA GLU A 117 -3.59 5.16 6.23
C GLU A 117 -3.24 5.86 4.91
N TYR A 118 -2.12 5.49 4.27
CA TYR A 118 -1.78 5.96 2.94
C TYR A 118 -2.87 5.64 1.92
N ALA A 119 -3.36 4.40 1.92
CA ALA A 119 -4.43 3.94 1.04
C ALA A 119 -5.72 4.72 1.29
N ARG A 120 -6.10 4.96 2.55
CA ARG A 120 -7.26 5.79 2.90
C ARG A 120 -7.14 7.21 2.36
N MET A 121 -6.03 7.90 2.66
CA MET A 121 -5.83 9.29 2.24
C MET A 121 -5.73 9.43 0.73
N LEU A 122 -5.05 8.49 0.06
CA LEU A 122 -4.96 8.45 -1.40
C LEU A 122 -6.35 8.23 -2.01
N ARG A 123 -7.12 7.25 -1.50
CA ARG A 123 -8.48 6.96 -1.96
C ARG A 123 -9.38 8.18 -1.84
N GLU A 124 -9.43 8.84 -0.68
CA GLU A 124 -10.23 10.04 -0.46
C GLU A 124 -9.86 11.19 -1.39
N ALA A 125 -8.55 11.48 -1.52
CA ALA A 125 -8.06 12.51 -2.41
C ALA A 125 -8.41 12.19 -3.87
N PHE A 126 -8.32 10.92 -4.24
CA PHE A 126 -8.53 10.49 -5.61
C PHE A 126 -10.00 10.47 -6.01
N VAL A 127 -10.88 10.01 -5.12
CA VAL A 127 -12.35 10.11 -5.29
C VAL A 127 -12.76 11.57 -5.43
N ALA A 128 -12.24 12.47 -4.60
CA ALA A 128 -12.52 13.91 -4.71
C ALA A 128 -12.08 14.48 -6.06
N TYR A 129 -10.87 14.14 -6.51
CA TYR A 129 -10.36 14.54 -7.83
C TYR A 129 -11.25 14.01 -8.97
N LEU A 130 -11.63 12.73 -8.93
CA LEU A 130 -12.47 12.11 -9.96
C LEU A 130 -13.87 12.73 -9.99
N LYS A 131 -14.51 12.95 -8.84
CA LYS A 131 -15.80 13.65 -8.73
C LYS A 131 -15.75 15.06 -9.33
N ALA A 132 -14.69 15.81 -9.05
CA ALA A 132 -14.50 17.14 -9.61
C ALA A 132 -14.28 17.08 -11.13
N CYS A 133 -13.52 16.09 -11.62
CA CYS A 133 -13.31 15.90 -13.05
C CYS A 133 -14.59 15.50 -13.79
N THR A 134 -15.44 14.68 -13.20
CA THR A 134 -16.67 14.20 -13.84
C THR A 134 -17.87 15.12 -13.63
N SER A 135 -17.75 16.14 -12.77
CA SER A 135 -18.81 17.11 -12.51
C SER A 135 -19.13 17.99 -13.74
N LYS A 136 -20.43 18.20 -13.97
CA LYS A 136 -20.95 19.17 -14.94
C LYS A 136 -20.95 20.62 -14.40
N ASN A 137 -20.75 20.82 -13.10
CA ASN A 137 -20.74 22.14 -12.47
C ASN A 137 -19.38 22.82 -12.67
N ASN A 138 -19.35 23.99 -13.30
CA ASN A 138 -18.13 24.75 -13.55
C ASN A 138 -17.42 25.21 -12.26
N ASN A 139 -18.16 25.43 -11.16
CA ASN A 139 -17.58 25.82 -9.88
C ASN A 139 -16.80 24.66 -9.21
N ALA A 140 -17.13 23.40 -9.54
CA ALA A 140 -16.38 22.23 -9.06
C ALA A 140 -15.01 22.09 -9.73
N ARG A 141 -14.76 22.83 -10.83
CA ARG A 141 -13.47 22.81 -11.53
C ARG A 141 -12.41 23.65 -10.82
N GLU A 142 -12.83 24.66 -10.06
CA GLU A 142 -11.96 25.46 -9.19
C GLU A 142 -11.46 24.60 -8.03
N GLY A 143 -10.30 23.96 -8.23
CA GLY A 143 -9.71 23.08 -7.23
C GLY A 143 -9.21 21.75 -7.79
N ILE A 144 -9.58 21.39 -9.03
CA ILE A 144 -9.11 20.14 -9.67
C ILE A 144 -7.59 20.05 -9.64
N GLN A 145 -6.88 21.14 -9.95
CA GLN A 145 -5.41 21.12 -9.96
C GLN A 145 -4.82 20.93 -8.56
N LYS A 146 -5.47 21.46 -7.50
CA LYS A 146 -5.07 21.23 -6.11
C LYS A 146 -5.31 19.77 -5.71
N MET A 147 -6.46 19.20 -6.06
CA MET A 147 -6.79 17.80 -5.80
C MET A 147 -5.84 16.86 -6.55
N ARG A 148 -5.56 17.14 -7.83
CA ARG A 148 -4.59 16.41 -8.66
C ARG A 148 -3.20 16.40 -8.01
N LYS A 149 -2.71 17.56 -7.59
CA LYS A 149 -1.43 17.68 -6.87
C LYS A 149 -1.43 16.87 -5.58
N LYS A 150 -2.54 16.86 -4.82
CA LYS A 150 -2.66 16.05 -3.60
C LYS A 150 -2.59 14.55 -3.89
N VAL A 151 -3.29 14.07 -4.92
CA VAL A 151 -3.22 12.66 -5.34
C VAL A 151 -1.80 12.28 -5.74
N GLN A 152 -1.16 13.09 -6.60
CA GLN A 152 0.21 12.85 -7.03
C GLN A 152 1.17 12.82 -5.84
N PHE A 153 1.06 13.80 -4.94
CA PHE A 153 1.90 13.88 -3.74
C PHE A 153 1.81 12.61 -2.88
N ILE A 154 0.60 12.15 -2.55
CA ILE A 154 0.43 10.95 -1.71
C ILE A 154 0.94 9.70 -2.43
N ALA A 155 0.68 9.57 -3.74
CA ALA A 155 1.16 8.45 -4.54
C ALA A 155 2.70 8.43 -4.64
N ASP A 156 3.33 9.60 -4.82
CA ASP A 156 4.78 9.73 -4.86
C ASP A 156 5.40 9.37 -3.49
N GLU A 157 4.84 9.85 -2.38
CA GLU A 157 5.33 9.47 -1.04
C GLU A 157 5.15 7.97 -0.76
N LEU A 158 4.03 7.38 -1.17
CA LEU A 158 3.78 5.94 -1.06
C LEU A 158 4.86 5.14 -1.79
N VAL A 159 5.25 5.59 -2.98
CA VAL A 159 6.26 4.95 -3.83
C VAL A 159 7.68 5.19 -3.32
N ASN A 160 8.03 6.42 -2.96
CA ASN A 160 9.38 6.79 -2.55
C ASN A 160 9.79 6.11 -1.23
N ARG A 161 8.80 5.73 -0.41
CA ARG A 161 9.01 5.08 0.88
C ARG A 161 8.70 3.58 0.88
N ASP A 162 8.31 3.03 -0.27
CA ASP A 162 7.85 1.64 -0.41
C ASP A 162 6.81 1.24 0.66
N VAL A 163 5.85 2.13 0.95
CA VAL A 163 4.87 1.95 2.04
C VAL A 163 4.00 0.69 1.85
N TYR A 164 3.84 0.24 0.62
CA TYR A 164 3.13 -0.99 0.27
C TYR A 164 3.88 -2.28 0.67
N VAL A 165 5.08 -2.16 1.22
CA VAL A 165 5.91 -3.26 1.69
C VAL A 165 5.95 -3.26 3.22
N ASP A 166 5.67 -4.42 3.81
CA ASP A 166 5.97 -4.64 5.22
C ASP A 166 7.46 -4.99 5.39
N PRO A 167 8.26 -4.17 6.08
CA PRO A 167 9.70 -4.36 6.16
C PRO A 167 10.09 -5.62 6.95
N MET A 168 9.36 -5.98 8.00
CA MET A 168 9.65 -7.19 8.78
C MET A 168 9.31 -8.43 7.98
N ALA A 169 8.14 -8.43 7.32
CA ALA A 169 7.72 -9.54 6.48
C ALA A 169 8.65 -9.73 5.28
N ARG A 170 9.06 -8.63 4.64
CA ARG A 170 10.05 -8.62 3.57
C ARG A 170 11.35 -9.27 4.01
N ASP A 171 11.93 -8.82 5.12
CA ASP A 171 13.25 -9.27 5.54
C ASP A 171 13.25 -10.75 5.91
N ARG A 172 12.22 -11.22 6.62
CA ARG A 172 12.04 -12.65 6.91
C ARG A 172 11.85 -13.46 5.62
N TRP A 173 10.94 -13.02 4.74
CA TRP A 173 10.66 -13.73 3.48
C TRP A 173 11.90 -13.83 2.57
N LEU A 174 12.67 -12.77 2.44
CA LEU A 174 13.89 -12.76 1.61
C LEU A 174 15.00 -13.64 2.20
N HIS A 175 15.03 -13.83 3.53
CA HIS A 175 16.00 -14.69 4.19
C HIS A 175 15.72 -16.18 3.95
N GLU A 176 14.45 -16.56 3.75
CA GLU A 176 14.05 -17.97 3.59
C GLU A 176 14.53 -18.59 2.27
N ASN A 177 14.64 -17.81 1.19
CA ASN A 177 15.05 -18.34 -0.12
C ASN A 177 15.62 -17.25 -1.05
N GLN A 178 16.79 -17.48 -1.64
CA GLN A 178 17.42 -16.55 -2.58
C GLN A 178 16.56 -16.27 -3.83
N ASN A 179 15.77 -17.26 -4.28
CA ASN A 179 14.84 -17.07 -5.41
C ASN A 179 13.69 -16.10 -5.09
N HIS A 180 13.47 -15.75 -3.81
CA HIS A 180 12.48 -14.75 -3.43
C HIS A 180 12.87 -13.33 -3.85
N VAL A 181 14.16 -13.05 -4.06
CA VAL A 181 14.65 -11.72 -4.45
C VAL A 181 14.09 -11.30 -5.80
N GLU A 182 14.11 -12.18 -6.80
CA GLU A 182 13.57 -11.89 -8.13
C GLU A 182 12.05 -11.68 -8.08
N LYS A 183 11.33 -12.56 -7.39
CA LYS A 183 9.88 -12.46 -7.19
C LYS A 183 9.51 -11.15 -6.48
N TYR A 184 10.24 -10.78 -5.43
CA TYR A 184 10.06 -9.53 -4.70
C TYR A 184 10.27 -8.31 -5.60
N ASN A 185 11.41 -8.22 -6.30
CA ASN A 185 11.72 -7.07 -7.13
C ASN A 185 10.70 -6.90 -8.25
N ARG A 186 10.26 -7.99 -8.88
CA ARG A 186 9.22 -7.96 -9.91
C ARG A 186 7.91 -7.36 -9.40
N VAL A 187 7.43 -7.82 -8.25
CA VAL A 187 6.19 -7.29 -7.65
C VAL A 187 6.37 -5.84 -7.23
N ARG A 188 7.48 -5.49 -6.56
CA ARG A 188 7.77 -4.11 -6.15
C ARG A 188 7.77 -3.16 -7.33
N ASP A 189 8.44 -3.52 -8.43
CA ASP A 189 8.54 -2.67 -9.61
C ASP A 189 7.18 -2.50 -10.31
N ALA A 190 6.35 -3.54 -10.34
CA ALA A 190 4.97 -3.46 -10.84
C ALA A 190 4.10 -2.52 -9.99
N LEU A 191 4.20 -2.61 -8.65
CA LEU A 191 3.48 -1.73 -7.73
C LEU A 191 3.91 -0.28 -7.86
N LYS A 192 5.23 -0.05 -7.95
CA LYS A 192 5.80 1.27 -8.22
C LYS A 192 5.25 1.88 -9.51
N ASN A 193 5.19 1.10 -10.59
CA ASN A 193 4.62 1.57 -11.85
C ASN A 193 3.12 1.85 -11.75
N MET A 194 2.36 0.99 -11.05
CA MET A 194 0.94 1.20 -10.82
C MET A 194 0.68 2.53 -10.11
N PHE A 195 1.34 2.79 -8.98
CA PHE A 195 1.07 4.01 -8.21
C PHE A 195 1.60 5.28 -8.88
N LYS A 196 2.73 5.21 -9.60
CA LYS A 196 3.22 6.35 -10.39
C LYS A 196 2.28 6.77 -11.51
N ASN A 197 1.60 5.80 -12.11
CA ASN A 197 0.71 6.03 -13.27
C ASN A 197 -0.77 6.10 -12.89
N ILE A 198 -1.09 6.11 -11.59
CA ILE A 198 -2.47 6.02 -11.08
C ILE A 198 -3.45 7.02 -11.69
N LEU A 199 -3.01 8.27 -11.93
CA LEU A 199 -3.85 9.29 -12.56
C LEU A 199 -4.15 8.98 -14.04
N GLN A 200 -3.20 8.35 -14.74
CA GLN A 200 -3.35 7.93 -16.13
C GLN A 200 -4.26 6.71 -16.25
N ASP A 201 -4.17 5.78 -15.29
CA ASP A 201 -4.96 4.53 -15.28
C ASP A 201 -6.48 4.79 -15.25
N PHE A 202 -6.90 5.91 -14.65
CA PHE A 202 -8.29 6.33 -14.56
C PHE A 202 -8.73 7.32 -15.64
N ARG A 203 -7.89 7.65 -16.62
CA ARG A 203 -8.26 8.59 -17.69
C ARG A 203 -9.47 8.10 -18.49
N LYS A 204 -9.43 6.85 -18.95
CA LYS A 204 -10.53 6.21 -19.70
C LYS A 204 -11.80 6.08 -18.86
N VAL A 205 -11.66 5.72 -17.58
CA VAL A 205 -12.78 5.62 -16.64
C VAL A 205 -13.44 6.99 -16.45
N SER A 206 -12.66 8.05 -16.25
CA SER A 206 -13.17 9.42 -16.08
C SER A 206 -13.93 9.92 -17.31
N GLU A 207 -13.43 9.61 -18.50
CA GLU A 207 -14.10 9.92 -19.77
C GLU A 207 -15.45 9.18 -19.88
N LYS A 208 -15.48 7.89 -19.53
CA LYS A 208 -16.71 7.09 -19.56
C LYS A 208 -17.76 7.57 -18.56
N ILE A 209 -17.37 7.91 -17.32
CA ILE A 209 -18.30 8.43 -16.30
C ILE A 209 -18.92 9.76 -16.74
N ARG A 210 -18.17 10.65 -17.40
CA ARG A 210 -18.70 11.91 -17.95
C ARG A 210 -19.81 11.71 -18.99
N CYS A 211 -19.83 10.56 -19.66
CA CYS A 211 -20.77 10.25 -20.73
C CYS A 211 -22.02 9.50 -20.25
N ILE A 212 -22.14 9.18 -18.96
CA ILE A 212 -23.34 8.53 -18.41
C ILE A 212 -24.45 9.59 -18.27
N PRO A 213 -25.61 9.44 -18.94
CA PRO A 213 -26.78 10.29 -18.72
C PRO A 213 -27.29 10.11 -17.28
N GLU A 214 -27.70 11.20 -16.63
CA GLU A 214 -28.36 11.15 -15.30
C GLU A 214 -29.73 10.48 -15.37
#